data_AF-A0A5C1I7R1-F1
#
_entry.id   AF-A0A5C1I7R1-F1
#
_cell.length_a   1.000
_cell.length_b   1.000
_cell.length_c   1.000
_cell.angle_alpha   90.00
_cell.angle_beta   90.00
_cell.angle_gamma   90.00
#
_symmetry.space_group_name_H-M   'P 1'
#
loop_
_entity.id
_entity.type
_entity.pdbx_description
1 polymer ?
#
loop_
_entity_poly.entity_id
_entity_poly.type
_entity_poly.pdbx_seq_one_letter_code
_entity_poly.pdbx_strand_id
1 'polypeptide(L)'
;MSKAKTLKVLSFITILEIAGMVAWPVILGWGQLIGPAGKLLFTIFLLPFFYYIAFLIFLPRYAKREKEDQNIGLMIFLNVIPIIGLLYVLDVF
;
A
#
# COMPACT_ATOMS: atom_id res chain seq x y z
N MET A 1 15.51 15.54 -8.88
CA MET A 1 15.54 14.59 -7.73
C MET A 1 16.21 13.31 -8.21
N SER A 2 17.10 12.67 -7.43
CA SER A 2 17.77 11.44 -7.90
C SER A 2 16.85 10.22 -7.76
N LYS A 3 16.97 9.24 -8.68
CA LYS A 3 16.18 7.98 -8.64
C LYS A 3 16.26 7.28 -7.29
N ALA A 4 17.45 7.24 -6.69
CA ALA A 4 17.67 6.68 -5.36
C ALA A 4 16.92 7.44 -4.24
N LYS A 5 16.85 8.78 -4.32
CA LYS A 5 16.07 9.58 -3.38
C LYS A 5 14.57 9.28 -3.54
N THR A 6 14.09 9.13 -4.77
CA THR A 6 12.68 8.77 -5.03
C THR A 6 12.33 7.38 -4.50
N LEU A 7 13.19 6.38 -4.67
CA LEU A 7 12.95 5.05 -4.12
C LEU A 7 12.91 5.04 -2.59
N LYS A 8 13.76 5.83 -1.92
CA LYS A 8 13.69 6.00 -0.46
C LYS A 8 12.37 6.64 -0.01
N VAL A 9 11.91 7.66 -0.73
CA VAL A 9 10.61 8.30 -0.46
C VAL A 9 9.47 7.28 -0.67
N LEU A 10 9.51 6.50 -1.75
CA LEU A 10 8.53 5.43 -2.00
C LEU A 10 8.51 4.38 -0.89
N SER A 11 9.67 3.96 -0.38
CA SER A 11 9.74 3.04 0.76
C SER A 11 9.10 3.65 2.01
N PHE A 12 9.37 4.93 2.29
CA PHE A 12 8.77 5.63 3.43
C PHE A 12 7.25 5.73 3.30
N ILE A 13 6.75 6.14 2.12
CA ILE A 13 5.31 6.18 1.82
C ILE A 13 4.70 4.78 2.00
N THR A 14 5.32 3.73 1.44
CA THR A 14 4.84 2.35 1.58
C THR A 14 4.72 1.93 3.05
N ILE A 15 5.64 2.33 3.92
CA ILE A 15 5.57 2.06 5.37
C ILE A 15 4.37 2.79 6.01
N LEU A 16 4.12 4.03 5.62
CA LEU A 16 2.95 4.78 6.09
C LEU A 16 1.64 4.13 5.63
N GLU A 17 1.57 3.65 4.39
CA GLU A 17 0.42 2.92 3.89
C GLU A 17 0.16 1.65 4.71
N ILE A 18 1.20 0.86 4.99
CA ILE A 18 1.10 -0.32 5.86
C ILE A 18 0.58 0.06 7.25
N ALA A 19 1.12 1.13 7.85
CA ALA A 19 0.66 1.61 9.14
C ALA A 19 -0.82 2.01 9.11
N GLY A 20 -1.28 2.68 8.05
CA GLY A 20 -2.69 2.98 7.82
C GLY A 20 -3.56 1.72 7.74
N MET A 21 -3.11 0.70 6.99
CA MET A 21 -3.79 -0.60 6.87
C MET A 21 -3.80 -1.42 8.17
N VAL A 22 -2.99 -1.08 9.17
CA VAL A 22 -3.02 -1.70 10.51
C VAL A 22 -3.83 -0.86 11.49
N ALA A 23 -3.85 0.47 11.32
CA ALA A 23 -4.51 1.40 12.23
C ALA A 23 -6.03 1.52 12.00
N TRP A 24 -6.53 1.24 10.78
CA TRP A 24 -7.96 1.37 10.46
C TRP A 24 -8.93 0.63 11.42
N PRO A 25 -8.64 -0.57 11.98
CA PRO A 25 -9.55 -1.25 12.90
C PRO A 25 -9.71 -0.47 14.22
N VAL A 26 -8.67 0.27 14.62
CA VAL A 26 -8.67 1.12 15.81
C VAL A 26 -9.49 2.39 15.54
N ILE A 27 -9.40 2.95 14.33
CA ILE A 27 -10.13 4.15 13.92
C ILE A 27 -11.64 3.89 13.83
N LEU A 28 -12.05 2.74 13.27
CA LEU A 28 -13.47 2.37 13.14
C LEU A 28 -14.08 1.79 14.41
N GLY A 29 -13.23 1.38 15.37
CA GLY A 29 -13.64 0.77 16.63
C GLY A 29 -13.91 -0.72 16.52
N TRP A 30 -13.35 -1.49 17.45
CA TRP A 30 -13.40 -2.97 17.44
C TRP A 30 -14.81 -3.55 17.44
N GLY A 31 -15.80 -2.82 17.96
CA GLY A 31 -17.21 -3.26 17.95
C GLY A 31 -17.83 -3.37 16.55
N GLN A 32 -17.38 -2.56 15.59
CA GLN A 32 -17.85 -2.64 14.19
C GLN A 32 -17.24 -3.83 13.43
N LEU A 33 -16.11 -4.37 13.91
CA LEU A 33 -15.38 -5.46 13.25
C LEU A 33 -16.01 -6.84 13.45
N ILE A 34 -16.86 -7.00 14.47
CA ILE A 34 -17.45 -8.30 14.84
C ILE A 34 -18.62 -8.68 13.90
N GLY A 35 -19.26 -7.69 13.28
CA GLY A 35 -20.36 -7.90 12.34
C GLY A 35 -19.93 -8.32 10.93
N PRO A 36 -20.89 -8.72 10.07
CA PRO A 36 -20.60 -9.06 8.67
C PRO A 36 -19.89 -7.96 7.89
N ALA A 37 -20.26 -6.70 8.11
CA ALA A 37 -19.61 -5.52 7.51
C ALA A 37 -18.15 -5.37 7.96
N GLY A 38 -17.88 -5.62 9.24
CA GLY A 38 -16.53 -5.62 9.80
C GLY A 38 -15.61 -6.67 9.18
N LYS A 39 -16.13 -7.88 8.95
CA LYS A 39 -15.39 -8.95 8.26
C LYS A 39 -15.08 -8.58 6.81
N LEU A 40 -16.04 -7.98 6.10
CA LEU A 40 -15.86 -7.53 4.72
C LEU A 40 -14.79 -6.43 4.64
N LEU A 41 -14.87 -5.40 5.49
CA LEU A 41 -13.85 -4.35 5.57
C LEU A 41 -12.48 -4.95 5.91
N PHE A 42 -12.42 -5.92 6.82
CA PHE A 42 -11.17 -6.61 7.12
C PHE A 42 -10.56 -7.26 5.90
N THR A 43 -11.35 -7.98 5.11
CA THR A 43 -10.89 -8.58 3.85
C THR A 43 -10.43 -7.52 2.84
N ILE A 44 -11.18 -6.42 2.71
CA ILE A 44 -10.86 -5.31 1.80
C ILE A 44 -9.50 -4.69 2.12
N PHE A 45 -9.20 -4.45 3.40
CA PHE A 45 -7.93 -3.85 3.83
C PHE A 45 -6.75 -4.84 3.87
N LEU A 46 -7.03 -6.15 4.01
CA LEU A 46 -6.00 -7.18 4.06
C LEU A 46 -5.26 -7.35 2.73
N LEU A 47 -5.96 -7.20 1.61
CA LEU A 47 -5.39 -7.34 0.27
C LEU A 47 -4.33 -6.25 -0.06
N PRO A 48 -4.61 -4.95 0.10
CA PRO A 48 -3.59 -3.90 -0.07
C PRO A 48 -2.48 -4.00 0.98
N PHE A 49 -2.77 -4.46 2.20
CA PHE A 49 -1.73 -4.72 3.20
C PHE A 49 -0.66 -5.71 2.68
N PHE A 50 -1.08 -6.88 2.21
CA PHE A 50 -0.13 -7.86 1.66
C PHE A 50 0.59 -7.34 0.41
N TYR A 51 -0.11 -6.60 -0.44
CA TYR A 51 0.50 -5.92 -1.59
C TYR A 51 1.64 -5.01 -1.15
N TYR A 52 1.41 -4.12 -0.17
CA TYR A 52 2.42 -3.17 0.28
C TYR A 52 3.61 -3.83 0.97
N ILE A 53 3.39 -4.93 1.70
CA ILE A 53 4.48 -5.74 2.25
C ILE A 53 5.35 -6.32 1.12
N ALA A 54 4.73 -6.92 0.10
CA ALA A 54 5.46 -7.46 -1.05
C ALA A 54 6.19 -6.36 -1.82
N PHE A 55 5.56 -5.20 -2.02
CA PHE A 55 6.13 -4.04 -2.69
C PHE A 55 7.35 -3.48 -1.92
N LEU A 56 7.26 -3.41 -0.59
CA LEU A 56 8.36 -2.96 0.26
C LEU A 56 9.58 -3.90 0.16
N ILE A 57 9.35 -5.21 0.12
CA ILE A 57 10.42 -6.22 -0.06
C ILE A 57 11.01 -6.14 -1.47
N PHE A 58 10.20 -5.80 -2.47
CA PHE A 58 10.63 -5.66 -3.86
C PHE A 58 11.49 -4.42 -4.11
N LEU A 59 11.18 -3.28 -3.48
CA LEU A 59 11.87 -2.00 -3.69
C LEU A 59 13.42 -2.07 -3.55
N PRO A 60 14.00 -2.70 -2.52
CA PRO A 60 15.45 -2.88 -2.40
C PRO A 60 16.06 -3.69 -3.53
N ARG A 61 15.35 -4.70 -4.05
CA ARG A 61 15.82 -5.50 -5.20
C ARG A 61 15.77 -4.67 -6.47
N TYR A 62 14.72 -3.87 -6.63
CA TYR A 62 14.60 -2.95 -7.75
C TYR A 62 15.69 -1.88 -7.78
N ALA A 63 16.05 -1.33 -6.61
CA ALA A 63 17.11 -0.33 -6.48
C ALA A 63 18.49 -0.81 -6.93
N LYS A 64 18.73 -2.13 -6.94
CA LYS A 64 19.98 -2.75 -7.41
C LYS A 64 20.06 -2.94 -8.92
N ARG A 65 18.97 -2.74 -9.66
CA ARG A 65 18.95 -2.84 -11.12
C ARG A 65 19.75 -1.70 -11.76
N GLU A 66 20.20 -1.91 -12.99
CA GLU A 66 20.84 -0.89 -13.79
C GLU A 66 19.93 0.34 -13.94
N LYS A 67 20.54 1.53 -13.98
CA LYS A 67 19.77 2.79 -13.98
C LYS A 67 18.88 2.92 -15.21
N GLU A 68 19.25 2.30 -16.31
CA GLU A 68 18.58 2.32 -17.61
C GLU A 68 17.26 1.52 -17.54
N ASP A 69 17.27 0.40 -16.82
CA ASP A 69 16.09 -0.45 -16.58
C ASP A 69 15.13 0.09 -15.50
N GLN A 70 15.54 1.12 -14.77
CA GLN A 70 14.72 1.72 -13.71
C GLN A 70 13.70 2.71 -14.27
N ASN A 71 12.48 2.23 -14.49
CA ASN A 71 11.29 3.05 -14.67
C ASN A 71 10.70 3.49 -13.31
N ILE A 72 11.04 4.70 -12.87
CA ILE A 72 10.55 5.24 -11.59
C ILE A 72 9.07 5.60 -11.65
N GLY A 73 8.57 6.06 -12.80
CA GLY A 73 7.14 6.40 -12.96
C GLY A 73 6.25 5.18 -12.72
N LEU A 74 6.65 4.02 -13.23
CA LEU A 74 5.94 2.76 -12.99
C LEU A 74 5.93 2.39 -11.49
N MET A 75 7.04 2.58 -10.76
CA MET A 75 7.07 2.27 -9.33
C MET A 75 6.15 3.18 -8.52
N ILE A 76 6.08 4.46 -8.88
CA ILE A 76 5.13 5.40 -8.26
C ILE A 76 3.70 4.95 -8.54
N PHE A 77 3.40 4.63 -9.79
CA PHE A 77 2.06 4.16 -10.18
C PHE A 77 1.67 2.90 -9.41
N LEU A 78 2.53 1.88 -9.36
CA LEU A 78 2.31 0.64 -8.62
C LEU A 78 2.10 0.88 -7.12
N ASN A 79 2.78 1.86 -6.53
CA ASN A 79 2.56 2.22 -5.12
C ASN A 79 1.16 2.83 -4.88
N VAL A 80 0.60 3.56 -5.84
CA VAL A 80 -0.67 4.29 -5.68
C VAL A 80 -1.89 3.45 -6.10
N ILE A 81 -1.73 2.48 -7.00
CA ILE A 81 -2.82 1.61 -7.48
C ILE A 81 -3.68 1.00 -6.36
N PRO A 82 -3.11 0.41 -5.28
CA PRO A 82 -3.92 -0.23 -4.25
C PRO A 82 -4.83 0.75 -3.51
N ILE A 83 -4.39 1.99 -3.29
CA ILE A 83 -5.21 3.04 -2.68
C ILE A 83 -6.34 3.45 -3.61
N ILE A 84 -6.06 3.65 -4.91
CA ILE A 84 -7.12 3.97 -5.89
C ILE A 84 -8.17 2.85 -5.92
N GLY A 85 -7.72 1.59 -5.96
CA GLY A 85 -8.60 0.44 -5.92
C GLY A 85 -9.42 0.38 -4.61
N LEU A 86 -8.78 0.64 -3.48
CA LEU A 86 -9.44 0.70 -2.17
C LEU A 86 -10.52 1.79 -2.14
N LEU A 87 -10.22 3.00 -2.61
CA LEU A 87 -11.18 4.10 -2.68
C LEU A 87 -12.40 3.74 -3.54
N TYR A 88 -12.18 3.13 -4.71
CA TYR A 88 -13.27 2.70 -5.58
C TYR A 88 -14.13 1.60 -4.94
N VAL A 89 -13.49 0.61 -4.29
CA VAL A 89 -14.21 -0.46 -3.59
C VAL A 89 -15.04 0.13 -2.45
N LEU A 90 -14.48 1.04 -1.65
CA LEU A 90 -15.20 1.66 -0.53
C LEU A 90 -16.33 2.60 -0.97
N ASP A 91 -16.25 3.22 -2.15
CA ASP A 91 -17.30 4.08 -2.69
C ASP A 91 -18.53 3.29 -3.18
N VAL A 92 -18.34 2.02 -3.55
CA VAL A 92 -19.43 1.13 -4.00
C VAL A 92 -20.23 0.55 -2.82
N PHE A 93 -19.67 0.54 -1.60
CA PHE A 93 -20.28 -0.02 -0.40
C PHE A 93 -20.91 1.05 0.51
#